data_AF-A0A2E9L077-F1
#
_entry.id   AF-A0A2E9L077-F1
#
_cell.length_a   1.000
_cell.length_b   1.000
_cell.length_c   1.000
_cell.angle_alpha   90.00
_cell.angle_beta   90.00
_cell.angle_gamma   90.00
#
_symmetry.space_group_name_H-M   'P 1'
#
loop_
_entity.id
_entity.type
_entity.pdbx_description
1 polymer ?
#
loop_
_entity_poly.entity_id
_entity_poly.type
_entity_poly.pdbx_seq_one_letter_code
_entity_poly.pdbx_strand_id
1 'polypeptide(L)' 'MVDHVPGIDLVVSGHAHQTFPRRRTSHLNRYRAPLVAPGAFRNGWIEVHWSLELRKKRWRITQSHYQYLEAPQDIAED' A
#
# COMPACT_ATOMS: atom_id res chain seq x y z
N MET A 1 6.43 6.26 -13.73
CA MET A 1 7.23 7.44 -13.32
C MET A 1 6.31 8.45 -12.60
N VAL A 2 5.76 8.06 -11.45
CA VAL A 2 4.84 8.87 -10.62
C VAL A 2 5.50 9.34 -9.32
N ASP A 3 6.59 8.69 -8.91
CA ASP A 3 7.36 8.98 -7.68
C ASP A 3 8.01 10.37 -7.64
N HIS A 4 7.87 11.18 -8.69
CA HIS A 4 8.46 12.53 -8.76
C HIS A 4 7.40 13.64 -8.62
N VAL A 5 6.10 13.30 -8.55
CA VAL A 5 5.02 14.28 -8.45
C VAL A 5 4.86 14.74 -6.99
N PRO A 6 5.06 16.04 -6.68
CA PRO A 6 4.85 16.56 -5.35
C PRO A 6 3.38 16.43 -4.91
N GLY A 7 3.14 16.15 -3.63
CA GLY A 7 1.79 16.12 -3.05
C GLY A 7 1.03 14.80 -3.21
N ILE A 8 1.68 13.74 -3.72
CA ILE A 8 1.12 12.38 -3.72
C ILE A 8 1.47 11.68 -2.41
N ASP A 9 0.44 11.26 -1.67
CA ASP A 9 0.61 10.56 -0.39
C ASP A 9 0.74 9.03 -0.54
N LEU A 10 0.22 8.46 -1.63
CA LEU A 10 0.32 7.02 -1.94
C LEU A 10 0.17 6.77 -3.44
N VAL A 11 0.96 5.84 -3.96
CA VAL A 11 0.81 5.26 -5.29
C VAL A 11 0.31 3.82 -5.13
N VAL A 12 -0.81 3.50 -5.77
CA VAL A 12 -1.29 2.12 -5.90
C VAL A 12 -1.02 1.65 -7.32
N SER A 13 -0.18 0.62 -7.47
CA SER A 13 0.25 0.11 -8.78
C SER A 13 -0.31 -1.29 -9.03
N GLY A 14 -0.58 -1.57 -10.32
CA GLY A 14 -0.89 -2.90 -10.85
C GLY A 14 0.02 -3.26 -12.02
N HIS A 15 -0.43 -4.20 -12.87
CA HIS A 15 0.20 -4.63 -14.14
C HIS A 15 1.47 -5.49 -14.05
N ALA A 16 2.43 -5.18 -13.18
CA ALA A 16 3.66 -5.98 -13.06
C ALA A 16 3.46 -7.35 -12.38
N HIS A 17 2.24 -7.63 -11.88
CA HIS A 17 1.88 -8.81 -11.07
C HIS A 17 2.77 -8.99 -9.82
N GLN A 18 3.38 -7.89 -9.34
CA GLN A 18 4.23 -7.89 -8.15
C GLN A 18 3.43 -7.53 -6.90
N THR A 19 3.73 -8.22 -5.80
CA THR A 19 3.22 -7.88 -4.46
C THR A 19 4.26 -7.05 -3.69
N PHE A 20 3.87 -5.87 -3.23
CA PHE A 20 4.70 -4.98 -2.41
C PHE A 20 3.84 -4.07 -1.50
N PRO A 21 4.19 -3.91 -0.20
CA PRO A 21 5.18 -4.70 0.53
C PRO A 21 4.67 -6.14 0.75
N ARG A 22 5.59 -7.12 0.79
CA ARG A 22 5.25 -8.51 1.14
C ARG A 22 5.16 -8.77 2.64
N ARG A 23 5.76 -7.89 3.44
CA ARG A 23 5.78 -7.98 4.90
C ARG A 23 5.18 -6.73 5.50
N ARG A 24 4.59 -6.91 6.67
CA ARG A 24 4.10 -5.84 7.53
C ARG A 24 5.21 -4.80 7.75
N THR A 25 4.95 -3.52 7.45
CA THR A 25 5.92 -2.42 7.62
C THR A 25 5.23 -1.10 7.94
N SER A 26 5.92 -0.21 8.64
CA SER A 26 5.48 1.18 8.87
C SER A 26 6.10 2.18 7.89
N HIS A 27 7.12 1.77 7.13
CA HIS A 27 7.84 2.64 6.22
C HIS A 27 8.04 1.97 4.85
N LEU A 28 7.78 2.74 3.79
CA LEU A 28 8.05 2.39 2.40
C LEU A 28 9.09 3.36 1.86
N ASN A 29 10.37 3.00 1.96
CA ASN A 29 11.51 3.89 1.70
C ASN A 29 12.11 3.74 0.29
N ARG A 30 11.59 2.81 -0.52
CA ARG A 30 12.13 2.52 -1.86
C ARG A 30 11.85 3.64 -2.87
N TYR A 31 10.78 4.41 -2.64
CA TYR A 31 10.30 5.44 -3.54
C TYR A 31 10.02 6.72 -2.74
N ARG A 32 10.02 7.87 -3.42
CA ARG A 32 9.80 9.17 -2.78
C ARG A 32 8.34 9.34 -2.31
N ALA A 33 7.38 8.80 -3.06
CA ALA A 33 6.01 8.58 -2.61
C ALA A 33 5.86 7.10 -2.20
N PRO A 34 5.21 6.77 -1.08
CA PRO A 34 4.90 5.39 -0.73
C PRO A 34 4.20 4.67 -1.89
N LEU A 35 4.65 3.46 -2.24
CA LEU A 35 4.05 2.65 -3.30
C LEU A 35 3.60 1.31 -2.75
N VAL A 36 2.39 0.89 -3.11
CA VAL A 36 1.88 -0.45 -2.83
C VAL A 36 1.41 -1.12 -4.13
N ALA A 37 1.53 -2.45 -4.19
CA ALA A 37 1.09 -3.28 -5.29
C ALA A 37 0.53 -4.60 -4.74
N PRO A 38 -0.73 -4.96 -5.02
CA PRO A 38 -1.38 -6.13 -4.41
C PRO A 38 -1.11 -7.46 -5.13
N GLY A 39 -0.21 -7.50 -6.12
CA GLY A 39 0.01 -8.71 -6.93
C GLY A 39 -1.03 -8.86 -8.04
N ALA A 40 -1.51 -10.07 -8.26
CA ALA A 40 -2.43 -10.43 -9.34
C ALA A 40 -3.42 -11.52 -8.93
N PHE A 41 -4.39 -11.80 -9.80
CA PHE A 41 -5.32 -12.94 -9.71
C PHE A 41 -6.17 -13.02 -8.43
N ARG A 42 -6.37 -11.89 -7.74
CA ARG A 42 -7.10 -11.82 -6.46
C ARG A 42 -6.50 -12.72 -5.36
N ASN A 43 -5.20 -13.00 -5.42
CA ASN A 43 -4.51 -13.81 -4.42
C ASN A 43 -4.47 -13.16 -3.02
N GLY A 44 -4.89 -11.89 -2.90
CA GLY A 44 -4.90 -11.13 -1.67
C GLY A 44 -5.10 -9.64 -1.91
N TRP A 45 -4.95 -8.85 -0.85
CA TRP A 45 -5.06 -7.39 -0.88
C TRP A 45 -3.98 -6.73 0.00
N ILE A 46 -3.76 -5.43 -0.23
CA ILE A 46 -2.91 -4.62 0.64
C ILE A 46 -3.80 -3.77 1.53
N GLU A 47 -3.55 -3.83 2.84
CA GLU A 47 -4.11 -2.89 3.80
C GLU A 47 -3.14 -1.73 4.03
N VAL A 48 -3.68 -0.52 4.03
CA VAL A 48 -2.96 0.73 4.30
C VAL A 48 -3.69 1.48 5.40
N HIS A 49 -3.08 1.58 6.58
CA HIS A 49 -3.63 2.36 7.69
C HIS A 49 -2.75 3.58 7.96
N TRP A 50 -3.38 4.75 8.07
CA TRP A 50 -2.72 6.00 8.41
C TRP A 50 -3.37 6.67 9.60
N SER A 51 -2.52 7.27 10.44
CA SER A 51 -2.96 8.24 11.43
C SER A 51 -2.76 9.63 10.85
N LEU A 52 -3.80 10.46 10.93
CA LEU A 52 -3.80 11.83 10.40
C LEU A 52 -3.91 12.83 11.54
N GLU A 53 -3.15 13.92 11.46
CA GLU A 53 -3.24 15.05 12.39
C GLU A 53 -3.45 16.35 11.60
N LEU A 54 -4.42 17.16 12.02
CA LEU A 54 -4.64 18.49 11.44
C LEU A 54 -3.68 19.50 12.08
N ARG A 55 -2.72 20.01 11.31
CA ARG A 55 -1.77 21.05 11.76
C ARG A 55 -1.83 22.25 10.84
N LYS A 56 -2.02 23.45 11.40
CA LYS A 56 -2.03 24.73 10.65
C LYS A 56 -2.92 24.67 9.38
N LYS A 57 -4.14 24.13 9.54
CA LYS A 57 -5.13 23.92 8.45
C LYS A 57 -4.70 22.94 7.35
N ARG A 58 -3.74 22.05 7.61
CA ARG A 58 -3.33 20.97 6.69
C ARG A 58 -3.30 19.63 7.41
N TRP A 59 -3.87 18.60 6.80
CA TRP A 59 -3.74 17.23 7.29
C TRP A 59 -2.34 16.71 7.02
N ARG A 60 -1.78 15.98 7.98
CA ARG A 60 -0.48 15.32 7.86
C ARG A 60 -0.60 13.88 8.32
N ILE A 61 0.01 12.97 7.56
CA ILE A 61 0.22 11.60 7.99
C ILE A 61 1.30 11.61 9.09
N THR A 62 0.98 11.08 10.26
CA THR A 62 1.88 11.00 11.43
C THR A 62 2.38 9.59 11.68
N GLN A 63 1.58 8.59 11.31
CA GLN A 63 1.94 7.17 11.36
C GLN A 63 1.39 6.46 10.13
N SER A 64 2.11 5.44 9.69
CA SER A 64 1.67 4.59 8.59
C SER A 64 1.90 3.13 8.89
N HIS A 65 1.03 2.30 8.34
CA HIS A 65 1.08 0.85 8.48
C HIS A 65 0.62 0.20 7.18
N TYR A 66 1.43 -0.73 6.66
CA TYR A 66 1.18 -1.41 5.39
C TYR A 66 1.34 -2.91 5.58
N GLN A 67 0.43 -3.71 5.03
CA GLN A 67 0.56 -5.16 5.01
C GLN A 67 -0.18 -5.80 3.85
N TYR A 68 0.34 -6.92 3.36
CA TYR A 68 -0.37 -7.80 2.44
C TYR A 68 -1.09 -8.88 3.23
N LEU A 69 -2.35 -9.11 2.90
CA LEU A 69 -3.15 -10.22 3.38
C LEU A 69 -3.48 -11.14 2.21
N GLU A 70 -3.19 -12.43 2.36
CA GLU A 70 -3.60 -13.44 1.39
C GLU A 70 -5.12 -13.60 1.44
N ALA A 71 -5.72 -13.78 0.26
CA ALA A 71 -7.12 -14.13 0.17
C ALA A 71 -7.34 -15.52 0.78
N PRO A 72 -8.48 -15.75 1.46
CA PRO A 72 -8.88 -17.09 1.81
C PRO A 72 -8.85 -17.96 0.55
N GLN A 73 -8.27 -19.15 0.63
CA GLN A 73 -8.43 -20.12 -0.43
C GLN A 73 -9.88 -20.60 -0.37
N ASP A 74 -10.67 -20.30 -1.39
CA ASP A 74 -11.91 -21.02 -1.60
C ASP A 74 -11.51 -22.49 -1.76
N ILE A 75 -11.95 -23.35 -0.82
CA ILE A 75 -11.87 -24.79 -1.00
C ILE A 75 -12.77 -25.07 -2.20
N ALA A 76 -12.16 -25.33 -3.36
CA ALA A 76 -12.90 -25.93 -4.46
C ALA A 76 -13.37 -27.29 -3.97
N GLU A 77 -14.66 -27.42 -3.65
CA GLU A 77 -15.29 -28.73 -3.57
C GLU A 77 -15.27 -29.30 -4.99
N ASP A 78 -14.52 -30.40 -5.17
CA ASP A 78 -14.50 -31.24 -6.37
C ASP A 78 -15.87 -31.88 -6.64
#